data_AF-A0A933SGH9-F1
#
_entry.id   AF-A0A933SGH9-F1
#
_cell.length_a   1.000
_cell.length_b   1.000
_cell.length_c   1.000
_cell.angle_alpha   90.00
_cell.angle_beta   90.00
_cell.angle_gamma   90.00
#
_symmetry.space_group_name_H-M   'P 1'
#
loop_
_entity.id
_entity.type
_entity.pdbx_description
1 polymer ?
#
loop_
_entity_poly.entity_id
_entity_poly.type
_entity_poly.pdbx_seq_one_letter_code
_entity_poly.pdbx_strand_id
1 'polypeptide(L)'
;MSRFAALLELLFPFTRSANDATPRPARRRRKPRKPVLLEQTALDLGPECPRWTFSRLAANSPNHARIVEYIEAARRHFPELEGVTIRVGLAQKRGVLGWGSMDPERPGIWVRPRKLQLFTVAHEMTHLLQARGLVPRGERQCDLYALARSPHLIDHAPNYLAVPRSLRRGALSYEQALALYEAARRAIAARVAGDRRYLKRFEAEIAERFA
;
A
#
# COMPACT_ATOMS: atom_id res chain seq x y z
N MET A 1 8.90 -16.25 -25.91
CA MET A 1 7.85 -15.65 -26.75
C MET A 1 6.49 -16.27 -26.43
N SER A 2 5.65 -15.45 -25.80
CA SER A 2 4.17 -15.41 -25.80
C SER A 2 3.35 -16.72 -25.81
N ARG A 3 2.75 -17.03 -24.66
CA ARG A 3 1.50 -17.81 -24.53
C ARG A 3 0.61 -17.18 -23.47
N PHE A 4 0.13 -15.97 -23.72
CA PHE A 4 -0.85 -15.25 -22.89
C PHE A 4 -1.70 -14.35 -23.78
N ALA A 5 -2.64 -14.94 -24.54
CA ALA A 5 -3.61 -14.15 -25.34
C ALA A 5 -4.84 -14.96 -25.79
N ALA A 6 -5.35 -15.90 -24.99
CA ALA A 6 -6.53 -16.67 -25.40
C ALA A 6 -7.39 -17.08 -24.21
N LEU A 7 -8.01 -16.12 -23.52
CA LEU A 7 -9.16 -16.43 -22.64
C LEU A 7 -10.00 -15.20 -22.20
N LEU A 8 -10.25 -14.24 -23.09
CA LEU A 8 -11.10 -13.06 -22.80
C LEU A 8 -11.99 -12.63 -23.99
N GLU A 9 -12.66 -13.58 -24.66
CA GLU A 9 -13.66 -13.28 -25.71
C GLU A 9 -14.98 -14.06 -25.54
N LEU A 10 -15.46 -14.24 -24.30
CA LEU A 10 -16.66 -15.06 -24.05
C LEU A 10 -17.77 -14.41 -23.22
N LEU A 11 -17.88 -13.06 -23.17
CA LEU A 11 -18.95 -12.43 -22.37
C LEU A 11 -19.63 -11.16 -22.92
N PHE A 12 -19.49 -10.77 -24.19
CA PHE A 12 -20.29 -9.66 -24.74
C PHE A 12 -20.72 -9.89 -26.21
N PRO A 13 -21.99 -10.28 -26.47
CA PRO A 13 -22.51 -10.31 -27.83
C PRO A 13 -22.82 -8.89 -28.32
N PHE A 14 -22.20 -8.55 -29.44
CA PHE A 14 -22.46 -7.38 -30.26
C PHE A 14 -23.75 -7.60 -31.04
N THR A 15 -24.78 -6.76 -30.86
CA THR A 15 -25.91 -6.64 -31.79
C THR A 15 -26.03 -5.20 -32.28
N ARG A 16 -25.96 -5.07 -33.61
CA ARG A 16 -26.32 -3.86 -34.37
C ARG A 16 -27.84 -3.73 -34.38
N SER A 17 -28.36 -2.51 -34.26
CA SER A 17 -29.60 -2.14 -34.97
C SER A 17 -29.58 -0.67 -35.36
N ALA A 18 -30.00 -0.42 -36.59
CA ALA A 18 -30.10 0.88 -37.24
C ALA A 18 -31.54 1.42 -37.11
N ASN A 19 -31.65 2.74 -37.29
CA ASN A 19 -32.86 3.54 -37.49
C ASN A 19 -33.72 3.83 -36.26
N ASP A 20 -33.61 5.07 -35.76
CA ASP A 20 -34.78 5.96 -35.79
C ASP A 20 -34.36 7.43 -35.71
N ALA A 21 -34.72 8.19 -36.75
CA ALA A 21 -34.46 9.61 -36.86
C ALA A 21 -35.68 10.40 -36.35
N THR A 22 -35.55 11.00 -35.17
CA THR A 22 -36.54 11.95 -34.63
C THR A 22 -35.99 13.38 -34.65
N PRO A 23 -36.83 14.40 -34.98
CA PRO A 23 -36.38 15.77 -35.15
C PRO A 23 -36.04 16.44 -33.81
N ARG A 24 -34.88 17.12 -33.77
CA ARG A 24 -34.37 17.87 -32.62
C ARG A 24 -35.19 19.14 -32.34
N PRO A 25 -35.60 19.40 -31.08
CA PRO A 25 -36.26 20.65 -30.71
C PRO A 25 -35.30 21.86 -30.70
N ALA A 26 -35.87 23.04 -30.91
CA ALA A 26 -35.21 24.32 -31.13
C ALA A 26 -34.24 24.76 -30.01
N ARG A 27 -33.08 25.29 -30.41
CA ARG A 27 -32.03 25.84 -29.53
C ARG A 27 -32.53 27.07 -28.77
N ARG A 28 -32.64 26.98 -27.45
CA ARG A 28 -32.81 28.13 -26.55
C ARG A 28 -31.57 29.05 -26.60
N ARG A 29 -31.77 30.34 -26.91
CA ARG A 29 -30.75 31.40 -26.83
C ARG A 29 -30.17 31.51 -25.41
N ARG A 30 -28.85 31.35 -25.26
CA ARG A 30 -28.13 31.59 -23.99
C ARG A 30 -27.92 33.09 -23.78
N LYS A 31 -28.27 33.60 -22.60
CA LYS A 31 -27.95 34.98 -22.15
C LYS A 31 -26.43 35.14 -21.95
N PRO A 32 -25.84 36.32 -22.21
CA PRO A 32 -24.41 36.55 -22.02
C PRO A 32 -24.04 36.51 -20.53
N ARG A 33 -22.99 35.76 -20.19
CA ARG A 33 -22.39 35.75 -18.85
C ARG A 33 -21.59 37.04 -18.66
N LYS A 34 -21.78 37.72 -17.51
CA LYS A 34 -20.94 38.82 -17.06
C LYS A 34 -19.48 38.32 -16.90
N PRO A 35 -18.46 39.12 -17.24
CA PRO A 35 -17.06 38.73 -17.03
C PRO A 35 -16.79 38.62 -15.54
N VAL A 36 -16.35 37.43 -15.10
CA VAL A 36 -15.84 37.21 -13.75
C VAL A 36 -14.42 37.78 -13.73
N LEU A 37 -14.20 38.72 -12.82
CA LEU A 37 -12.92 39.32 -12.52
C LEU A 37 -11.92 38.20 -12.17
N LEU A 38 -10.84 38.10 -12.95
CA LEU A 38 -9.78 37.13 -12.75
C LEU A 38 -8.91 37.60 -11.58
N GLU A 39 -9.13 37.07 -10.37
CA GLU A 39 -8.10 37.13 -9.33
C GLU A 39 -7.13 35.97 -9.56
N GLN A 40 -5.99 36.40 -10.10
CA GLN A 40 -4.89 35.63 -10.61
C GLN A 40 -3.97 35.25 -9.46
N THR A 41 -4.20 34.08 -8.86
CA THR A 41 -3.20 33.38 -8.03
C THR A 41 -3.44 31.88 -8.12
N ALA A 42 -2.98 31.30 -9.22
CA ALA A 42 -2.65 29.88 -9.27
C ALA A 42 -1.27 29.78 -9.88
N LEU A 43 -0.26 29.55 -9.03
CA LEU A 43 0.92 28.84 -9.50
C LEU A 43 0.40 27.52 -10.07
N ASP A 44 0.51 27.36 -11.38
CA ASP A 44 0.09 26.17 -12.11
C ASP A 44 1.10 25.04 -11.81
N LEU A 45 1.05 24.54 -10.57
CA LEU A 45 1.60 23.24 -10.22
C LEU A 45 0.72 22.24 -10.96
N GLY A 46 1.28 21.59 -11.98
CA GLY A 46 0.58 20.58 -12.78
C GLY A 46 -0.17 19.58 -11.89
N PRO A 47 -1.18 18.86 -12.42
CA PRO A 47 -2.16 18.15 -11.61
C PRO A 47 -1.46 17.31 -10.54
N GLU A 48 -1.67 17.66 -9.27
CA GLU A 48 -1.18 16.87 -8.15
C GLU A 48 -1.68 15.44 -8.35
N CYS A 49 -0.80 14.53 -8.75
CA CYS A 49 -1.17 13.14 -8.90
C CYS A 49 -1.56 12.65 -7.49
N PRO A 50 -2.82 12.20 -7.29
CA PRO A 50 -3.27 11.84 -5.96
C PRO A 50 -2.41 10.71 -5.44
N ARG A 51 -1.99 10.79 -4.18
CA ARG A 51 -1.19 9.75 -3.52
C ARG A 51 -1.89 8.39 -3.51
N TRP A 52 -3.23 8.41 -3.52
CA TRP A 52 -4.08 7.23 -3.38
C TRP A 52 -5.16 7.16 -4.45
N THR A 53 -5.49 5.96 -4.88
CA THR A 53 -6.74 5.68 -5.60
C THR A 53 -7.52 4.61 -4.85
N PHE A 54 -8.68 4.95 -4.29
CA PHE A 54 -9.49 4.01 -3.53
C PHE A 54 -10.38 3.18 -4.45
N SER A 55 -10.47 1.87 -4.18
CA SER A 55 -11.53 1.05 -4.74
C SER A 55 -12.90 1.53 -4.21
N ARG A 56 -13.98 1.30 -4.97
CA ARG A 56 -15.35 1.67 -4.56
C ARG A 56 -15.70 1.16 -3.16
N LEU A 57 -15.27 -0.04 -2.80
CA LEU A 57 -15.52 -0.62 -1.48
C LEU A 57 -14.72 0.05 -0.37
N ALA A 58 -13.47 0.44 -0.64
CA ALA A 58 -12.63 1.15 0.32
C ALA A 58 -13.16 2.58 0.54
N ALA A 59 -13.50 3.29 -0.54
CA ALA A 59 -14.04 4.65 -0.50
C ALA A 59 -15.36 4.72 0.29
N ASN A 60 -16.24 3.74 0.11
CA ASN A 60 -17.54 3.68 0.80
C ASN A 60 -17.48 2.94 2.15
N SER A 61 -16.28 2.61 2.66
CA SER A 61 -16.15 1.88 3.91
C SER A 61 -16.50 2.79 5.10
N PRO A 62 -17.22 2.30 6.12
CA PRO A 62 -17.40 3.06 7.37
C PRO A 62 -16.06 3.32 8.11
N ASN A 63 -14.99 2.59 7.75
CA ASN A 63 -13.66 2.77 8.31
C ASN A 63 -12.72 3.56 7.38
N HIS A 64 -13.24 4.26 6.37
CA HIS A 64 -12.42 4.97 5.39
C HIS A 64 -11.45 5.95 6.05
N ALA A 65 -11.90 6.75 7.01
CA ALA A 65 -11.05 7.69 7.74
C ALA A 65 -9.86 6.98 8.44
N ARG A 66 -10.13 5.87 9.14
CA ARG A 66 -9.09 5.05 9.78
C ARG A 66 -8.11 4.46 8.76
N ILE A 67 -8.60 4.01 7.60
CA ILE A 67 -7.73 3.52 6.53
C ILE A 67 -6.80 4.63 6.07
N VAL A 68 -7.34 5.80 5.72
CA VAL A 68 -6.57 6.97 5.27
C VAL A 68 -5.52 7.37 6.30
N GLU A 69 -5.90 7.47 7.57
CA GLU A 69 -4.99 7.80 8.66
C GLU A 69 -3.80 6.83 8.72
N TYR A 70 -4.05 5.52 8.70
CA TYR A 70 -2.99 4.51 8.83
C TYR A 70 -2.09 4.45 7.59
N ILE A 71 -2.65 4.57 6.38
CA ILE A 71 -1.83 4.56 5.16
C ILE A 71 -1.00 5.84 5.04
N GLU A 72 -1.51 7.00 5.45
CA GLU A 72 -0.72 8.24 5.48
C GLU A 72 0.34 8.21 6.57
N ALA A 73 0.03 7.65 7.74
CA ALA A 73 1.01 7.46 8.81
C ALA A 73 2.16 6.54 8.36
N ALA A 74 1.84 5.41 7.72
CA ALA A 74 2.84 4.50 7.19
C ALA A 74 3.66 5.14 6.07
N ARG A 75 3.01 5.79 5.09
CA ARG A 75 3.66 6.32 3.88
C ARG A 75 4.81 7.28 4.17
N ARG A 76 4.73 8.07 5.25
CA ARG A 76 5.80 8.99 5.66
C ARG A 76 7.17 8.33 5.86
N HIS A 77 7.20 7.01 6.05
CA HIS A 77 8.43 6.23 6.20
C HIS A 77 8.88 5.49 4.93
N PHE A 78 8.21 5.72 3.80
CA PHE A 78 8.51 5.11 2.51
C PHE A 78 8.74 6.20 1.44
N PRO A 79 9.84 6.99 1.55
CA PRO A 79 10.16 8.01 0.56
C PRO A 79 10.33 7.43 -0.85
N GLU A 80 10.70 6.15 -0.98
CA GLU A 80 10.81 5.47 -2.28
C GLU A 80 9.46 5.31 -3.02
N LEU A 81 8.34 5.59 -2.34
CA LEU A 81 7.00 5.62 -2.91
C LEU A 81 6.50 7.05 -3.14
N GLU A 82 7.34 8.07 -2.99
CA GLU A 82 7.00 9.43 -3.37
C GLU A 82 6.73 9.52 -4.89
N GLY A 83 5.73 10.31 -5.28
CA GLY A 83 5.26 10.39 -6.68
C GLY A 83 4.50 9.15 -7.18
N VAL A 84 4.40 8.07 -6.40
CA VAL A 84 3.67 6.85 -6.80
C VAL A 84 2.22 6.88 -6.31
N THR A 85 1.24 6.88 -7.21
CA THR A 85 -0.16 6.69 -6.84
C THR A 85 -0.41 5.23 -6.47
N ILE A 86 -0.82 4.96 -5.23
CA ILE A 86 -1.04 3.59 -4.74
C ILE A 86 -2.56 3.31 -4.70
N ARG A 87 -2.98 2.20 -5.29
CA ARG A 87 -4.38 1.75 -5.20
C ARG A 87 -4.67 1.17 -3.82
N VAL A 88 -5.78 1.56 -3.19
CA VAL A 88 -6.18 1.07 -1.87
C VAL A 88 -7.51 0.30 -1.95
N GLY A 89 -7.46 -0.97 -1.57
CA GLY A 89 -8.60 -1.89 -1.56
C GLY A 89 -8.96 -2.42 -0.18
N LEU A 90 -10.08 -3.14 -0.09
CA LEU A 90 -10.42 -3.92 1.11
C LEU A 90 -10.05 -5.39 0.91
N ALA A 91 -9.36 -5.98 1.87
CA ALA A 91 -9.11 -7.43 1.90
C ALA A 91 -10.41 -8.17 2.26
N GLN A 92 -10.93 -8.96 1.33
CA GLN A 92 -12.21 -9.69 1.49
C GLN A 92 -12.03 -11.14 1.95
N LYS A 93 -10.85 -11.75 1.73
CA LYS A 93 -10.58 -13.15 2.08
C LYS A 93 -10.41 -13.31 3.60
N ARG A 94 -11.11 -14.29 4.19
CA ARG A 94 -10.93 -14.65 5.61
C ARG A 94 -9.48 -15.08 5.86
N GLY A 95 -8.88 -14.56 6.93
CA GLY A 95 -7.49 -14.85 7.32
C GLY A 95 -6.44 -13.92 6.71
N VAL A 96 -6.78 -13.10 5.71
CA VAL A 96 -5.88 -12.11 5.13
C VAL A 96 -6.03 -10.78 5.86
N LEU A 97 -4.93 -10.23 6.38
CA LEU A 97 -4.89 -8.93 7.08
C LEU A 97 -4.52 -7.79 6.13
N GLY A 98 -3.65 -8.07 5.17
CA GLY A 98 -3.30 -7.18 4.08
C GLY A 98 -2.86 -7.96 2.83
N TRP A 99 -2.77 -7.28 1.69
CA TRP A 99 -2.14 -7.79 0.48
C TRP A 99 -1.54 -6.64 -0.34
N GLY A 100 -0.29 -6.78 -0.78
CA GLY A 100 0.43 -5.85 -1.65
C GLY A 100 0.50 -6.37 -3.07
N SER A 101 0.27 -5.49 -4.05
CA SER A 101 0.46 -5.79 -5.46
C SER A 101 1.93 -6.04 -5.75
N MET A 102 2.21 -7.16 -6.42
CA MET A 102 3.55 -7.48 -6.94
C MET A 102 3.79 -6.91 -8.35
N ASP A 103 2.81 -6.20 -8.90
CA ASP A 103 2.91 -5.48 -10.17
C ASP A 103 3.44 -4.05 -9.92
N PRO A 104 4.65 -3.71 -10.40
CA PRO A 104 5.22 -2.38 -10.20
C PRO A 104 4.45 -1.28 -10.93
N GLU A 105 3.81 -1.58 -12.07
CA GLU A 105 3.02 -0.63 -12.87
C GLU A 105 1.64 -0.38 -12.25
N ARG A 106 1.15 -1.33 -11.45
CA ARG A 106 -0.14 -1.24 -10.76
C ARG A 106 0.04 -1.46 -9.25
N PRO A 107 0.73 -0.54 -8.56
CA PRO A 107 0.95 -0.64 -7.12
C PRO A 107 -0.39 -0.55 -6.38
N GLY A 108 -0.59 -1.45 -5.42
CA GLY A 108 -1.78 -1.43 -4.62
C GLY A 108 -1.63 -2.17 -3.31
N ILE A 109 -2.38 -1.74 -2.30
CA ILE A 109 -2.48 -2.38 -1.00
C ILE A 109 -3.96 -2.64 -0.70
N TRP A 110 -4.26 -3.81 -0.18
CA TRP A 110 -5.59 -4.19 0.27
C TRP A 110 -5.52 -4.38 1.77
N VAL A 111 -6.37 -3.68 2.51
CA VAL A 111 -6.30 -3.65 3.97
C VAL A 111 -7.56 -4.20 4.60
N ARG A 112 -7.45 -4.76 5.80
CA ARG A 112 -8.61 -5.19 6.59
C ARG A 112 -8.88 -4.20 7.74
N PRO A 113 -9.89 -3.32 7.63
CA PRO A 113 -9.98 -2.14 8.50
C PRO A 113 -10.16 -2.45 10.00
N ARG A 114 -10.94 -3.48 10.34
CA ARG A 114 -11.21 -3.86 11.75
C ARG A 114 -10.01 -4.41 12.50
N LYS A 115 -8.96 -4.83 11.79
CA LYS A 115 -7.71 -5.36 12.36
C LYS A 115 -6.52 -4.61 11.77
N LEU A 116 -6.73 -3.37 11.35
CA LEU A 116 -5.68 -2.59 10.71
C LEU A 116 -4.68 -2.15 11.76
N GLN A 117 -3.46 -2.66 11.59
CA GLN A 117 -2.27 -2.38 12.38
C GLN A 117 -1.30 -1.60 11.48
N LEU A 118 -0.55 -0.66 12.06
CA LEU A 118 0.46 0.11 11.32
C LEU A 118 1.51 -0.82 10.72
N PHE A 119 1.92 -1.86 11.46
CA PHE A 119 2.92 -2.80 10.97
C PHE A 119 2.43 -3.58 9.75
N THR A 120 1.14 -3.94 9.71
CA THR A 120 0.54 -4.59 8.53
C THR A 120 0.63 -3.67 7.31
N VAL A 121 0.31 -2.37 7.46
CA VAL A 121 0.41 -1.42 6.34
C VAL A 121 1.86 -1.25 5.87
N ALA A 122 2.80 -1.15 6.81
CA ALA A 122 4.23 -1.05 6.51
C ALA A 122 4.75 -2.31 5.78
N HIS A 123 4.27 -3.50 6.16
CA HIS A 123 4.52 -4.75 5.46
C HIS A 123 4.01 -4.67 4.01
N GLU A 124 2.75 -4.30 3.78
CA GLU A 124 2.22 -4.21 2.41
C GLU A 124 2.92 -3.14 1.55
N MET A 125 3.35 -2.02 2.14
CA MET A 125 4.16 -1.02 1.43
C MET A 125 5.54 -1.56 1.07
N THR A 126 6.13 -2.42 1.91
CA THR A 126 7.40 -3.06 1.60
C THR A 126 7.27 -4.04 0.45
N HIS A 127 6.13 -4.73 0.28
CA HIS A 127 5.85 -5.51 -0.94
C HIS A 127 5.90 -4.65 -2.22
N LEU A 128 5.43 -3.40 -2.17
CA LEU A 128 5.55 -2.48 -3.31
C LEU A 128 7.00 -2.15 -3.67
N LEU A 129 7.89 -2.15 -2.68
CA LEU A 129 9.33 -1.99 -2.90
C LEU A 129 9.96 -3.27 -3.45
N GLN A 130 9.50 -4.45 -3.02
CA GLN A 130 9.90 -5.73 -3.59
C GLN A 130 9.51 -5.84 -5.06
N ALA A 131 8.30 -5.40 -5.43
CA ALA A 131 7.83 -5.33 -6.81
C ALA A 131 8.74 -4.47 -7.71
N ARG A 132 9.33 -3.42 -7.13
CA ARG A 132 10.28 -2.50 -7.79
C ARG A 132 11.74 -2.96 -7.74
N GLY A 133 12.04 -4.09 -7.09
CA GLY A 133 13.41 -4.58 -6.93
C GLY A 133 14.29 -3.78 -5.95
N LEU A 134 13.70 -2.87 -5.16
CA LEU A 134 14.42 -2.05 -4.18
C LEU A 134 14.70 -2.82 -2.88
N VAL A 135 13.88 -3.84 -2.60
CA VAL A 135 13.98 -4.70 -1.42
C VAL A 135 14.01 -6.16 -1.88
N PRO A 136 14.78 -7.06 -1.22
CA PRO A 136 14.80 -8.47 -1.56
C PRO A 136 13.42 -9.10 -1.41
N ARG A 137 13.05 -10.00 -2.32
CA ARG A 137 11.77 -10.71 -2.29
C ARG A 137 11.64 -11.66 -1.10
N GLY A 138 10.38 -11.88 -0.69
CA GLY A 138 9.98 -12.88 0.30
C GLY A 138 9.39 -12.25 1.57
N GLU A 139 8.47 -12.98 2.21
CA GLU A 139 7.69 -12.46 3.35
C GLU A 139 8.55 -12.12 4.57
N ARG A 140 9.57 -12.94 4.85
CA ARG A 140 10.51 -12.69 5.96
C ARG A 140 11.34 -11.44 5.74
N GLN A 141 11.76 -11.23 4.49
CA GLN A 141 12.46 -10.01 4.07
C GLN A 141 11.52 -8.81 4.13
N CYS A 142 10.25 -8.98 3.76
CA CYS A 142 9.24 -7.95 3.86
C CYS A 142 9.08 -7.47 5.31
N ASP A 143 8.90 -8.39 6.26
CA ASP A 143 8.85 -8.07 7.69
C ASP A 143 10.12 -7.35 8.17
N LEU A 144 11.31 -7.87 7.83
CA LEU A 144 12.56 -7.29 8.30
C LEU A 144 12.74 -5.84 7.80
N TYR A 145 12.45 -5.60 6.53
CA TYR A 145 12.60 -4.27 5.93
C TYR A 145 11.50 -3.31 6.40
N ALA A 146 10.31 -3.80 6.74
CA ALA A 146 9.27 -3.00 7.38
C ALA A 146 9.68 -2.60 8.81
N LEU A 147 10.22 -3.53 9.62
CA LEU A 147 10.72 -3.24 10.96
C LEU A 147 11.82 -2.16 10.94
N ALA A 148 12.68 -2.18 9.93
CA ALA A 148 13.78 -1.21 9.82
C ALA A 148 13.35 0.21 9.41
N ARG A 149 12.05 0.46 9.17
CA ARG A 149 11.55 1.78 8.75
C ARG A 149 11.45 2.77 9.89
N SER A 150 10.82 2.39 10.98
CA SER A 150 10.59 3.25 12.14
C SER A 150 9.99 2.44 13.29
N PRO A 151 10.42 2.65 14.54
CA PRO A 151 9.77 2.03 15.70
C PRO A 151 8.29 2.41 15.82
N HIS A 152 7.88 3.58 15.33
CA HIS A 152 6.47 4.03 15.37
C HIS A 152 5.53 3.21 14.48
N LEU A 153 6.06 2.40 13.56
CA LEU A 153 5.26 1.50 12.72
C LEU A 153 5.07 0.13 13.35
N ILE A 154 5.79 -0.18 14.42
CA ILE A 154 5.87 -1.53 14.99
C ILE A 154 4.91 -1.63 16.18
N ASP A 155 3.62 -1.51 15.89
CA ASP A 155 2.56 -1.63 16.91
C ASP A 155 2.32 -3.08 17.35
N HIS A 156 2.72 -4.06 16.53
CA HIS A 156 2.62 -5.49 16.81
C HIS A 156 3.82 -6.27 16.27
N ALA A 157 4.02 -7.49 16.77
CA ALA A 157 5.09 -8.37 16.33
C ALA A 157 4.97 -8.76 14.83
N PRO A 158 6.12 -8.99 14.16
CA PRO A 158 6.14 -9.50 12.79
C PRO A 158 5.47 -10.88 12.65
N ASN A 159 4.90 -11.13 11.48
CA ASN A 159 4.11 -12.35 11.22
C ASN A 159 4.99 -13.52 10.76
N TYR A 160 6.02 -13.25 9.98
CA TYR A 160 6.85 -14.23 9.28
C TYR A 160 8.23 -14.42 9.89
N LEU A 161 8.73 -13.44 10.65
CA LEU A 161 9.96 -13.60 11.44
C LEU A 161 9.70 -14.38 12.72
N ALA A 162 10.66 -15.24 13.09
CA ALA A 162 10.62 -15.92 14.37
C ALA A 162 10.94 -14.92 15.50
N VAL A 163 9.99 -14.74 16.41
CA VAL A 163 10.13 -13.89 17.61
C VAL A 163 9.53 -14.61 18.82
N PRO A 164 10.02 -14.34 20.05
CA PRO A 164 9.47 -14.92 21.27
C PRO A 164 7.95 -14.75 21.41
N ARG A 165 7.29 -15.74 22.03
CA ARG A 165 5.84 -15.72 22.25
C ARG A 165 5.39 -14.54 23.11
N SER A 166 6.25 -14.05 23.99
CA SER A 166 6.03 -12.86 24.81
C SER A 166 5.70 -11.63 23.96
N LEU A 167 6.41 -11.44 22.85
CA LEU A 167 6.18 -10.32 21.91
C LEU A 167 4.91 -10.47 21.07
N ARG A 168 4.37 -11.68 20.92
CA ARG A 168 3.12 -11.91 20.15
C ARG A 168 1.85 -11.59 20.94
N ARG A 169 1.97 -11.28 22.24
CA ARG A 169 0.83 -11.01 23.12
C ARG A 169 0.44 -9.53 23.05
N GLY A 170 -0.41 -9.20 22.09
CA GLY A 170 -1.00 -7.87 21.99
C GLY A 170 -0.09 -6.83 21.35
N ALA A 171 -0.32 -5.56 21.69
CA ALA A 171 0.45 -4.44 21.20
C ALA A 171 1.83 -4.39 21.87
N LEU A 172 2.83 -3.97 21.13
CA LEU A 172 4.19 -3.83 21.64
C LEU A 172 4.39 -2.51 22.37
N SER A 173 5.23 -2.51 23.40
CA SER A 173 5.74 -1.28 24.00
C SER A 173 6.70 -0.57 23.02
N TYR A 174 6.91 0.73 23.22
CA TYR A 174 7.88 1.47 22.41
C TYR A 174 9.30 0.90 22.53
N GLU A 175 9.70 0.44 23.72
CA GLU A 175 11.01 -0.19 23.94
C GLU A 175 11.17 -1.50 23.16
N GLN A 176 10.11 -2.32 23.10
CA GLN A 176 10.08 -3.54 22.30
C GLN A 176 10.15 -3.22 20.80
N ALA A 177 9.38 -2.22 20.35
CA ALA A 177 9.43 -1.73 18.98
C ALA A 177 10.82 -1.20 18.59
N LEU A 178 11.44 -0.40 19.45
CA LEU A 178 12.79 0.15 19.24
C LEU A 178 13.83 -0.97 19.14
N ALA A 179 13.75 -1.97 20.02
CA ALA A 179 14.64 -3.13 19.97
C ALA A 179 14.55 -3.89 18.65
N LEU A 180 13.32 -4.13 18.15
CA LEU A 180 13.10 -4.78 16.85
C LEU A 180 13.63 -3.93 15.69
N TYR A 181 13.37 -2.62 15.71
CA TYR A 181 13.85 -1.69 14.69
C TYR A 181 15.39 -1.68 14.60
N GLU A 182 16.08 -1.57 15.74
CA GLU A 182 17.54 -1.54 15.78
C GLU A 182 18.16 -2.86 15.31
N ALA A 183 17.62 -3.99 15.78
CA ALA A 183 18.07 -5.31 15.34
C ALA A 183 17.85 -5.51 13.84
N ALA A 184 16.71 -5.04 13.31
CA ALA A 184 16.41 -5.12 11.87
C ALA A 184 17.41 -4.28 11.05
N ARG A 185 17.75 -3.06 11.51
CA ARG A 185 18.77 -2.23 10.85
C ARG A 185 20.14 -2.89 10.86
N ARG A 186 20.57 -3.49 11.98
CA ARG A 186 21.83 -4.26 12.04
C ARG A 186 21.82 -5.43 11.08
N ALA A 187 20.73 -6.19 11.01
CA ALA A 187 20.60 -7.32 10.11
C ALA A 187 20.64 -6.88 8.63
N ILE A 188 20.00 -5.77 8.26
CA ILE A 188 20.08 -5.23 6.90
C ILE A 188 21.51 -4.78 6.58
N ALA A 189 22.19 -4.10 7.50
CA ALA A 189 23.60 -3.72 7.32
C ALA A 189 24.50 -4.94 7.10
N ALA A 190 24.32 -6.01 7.89
CA ALA A 190 25.04 -7.27 7.71
C ALA A 190 24.77 -7.91 6.34
N ARG A 191 23.52 -7.87 5.86
CA ARG A 191 23.18 -8.34 4.51
C ARG A 191 23.89 -7.54 3.43
N VAL A 192 23.92 -6.22 3.55
CA VAL A 192 24.62 -5.33 2.60
C VAL A 192 26.11 -5.65 2.57
N ALA A 193 26.70 -5.98 3.72
CA ALA A 193 28.08 -6.47 3.83
C ALA A 193 28.30 -7.91 3.32
N GLY A 194 27.27 -8.57 2.78
CA GLY A 194 27.36 -9.90 2.17
C GLY A 194 26.94 -11.06 3.07
N ASP A 195 26.53 -10.82 4.32
CA ASP A 195 26.10 -11.90 5.21
C ASP A 195 24.73 -12.46 4.81
N ARG A 196 24.72 -13.71 4.33
CA ARG A 196 23.49 -14.42 3.95
C ARG A 196 22.70 -14.95 5.15
N ARG A 197 23.27 -14.94 6.36
CA ARG A 197 22.64 -15.43 7.60
C ARG A 197 21.94 -14.34 8.41
N TYR A 198 21.85 -13.12 7.88
CA TYR A 198 21.30 -11.95 8.56
C TYR A 198 19.92 -12.16 9.20
N LEU A 199 19.01 -12.88 8.54
CA LEU A 199 17.68 -13.22 9.11
C LEU A 199 17.80 -14.10 10.35
N LYS A 200 18.63 -15.15 10.29
CA LYS A 200 18.84 -16.05 11.43
C LYS A 200 19.51 -15.33 12.60
N ARG A 201 20.43 -14.39 12.30
CA ARG A 201 21.08 -13.56 13.32
C ARG A 201 20.10 -12.60 13.99
N PHE A 202 19.23 -11.95 13.21
CA PHE A 202 18.13 -11.15 13.76
C PHE A 202 17.25 -11.97 14.70
N GLU A 203 16.80 -13.15 14.26
CA GLU A 203 15.91 -14.00 15.06
C GLU A 203 16.58 -14.50 16.34
N ALA A 204 17.87 -14.84 16.28
CA ALA A 204 18.65 -15.23 17.45
C ALA A 204 18.83 -14.08 18.44
N GLU A 205 19.17 -12.88 17.96
CA GLU A 205 19.33 -11.67 18.79
C GLU A 205 18.04 -11.32 19.52
N ILE A 206 16.91 -11.36 18.82
CA ILE A 206 15.59 -11.09 19.42
C ILE A 206 15.18 -12.21 20.40
N ALA A 207 15.52 -13.47 20.09
CA ALA A 207 15.26 -14.58 21.00
C ALA A 207 16.05 -14.43 22.31
N GLU A 208 17.33 -14.08 22.24
CA GLU A 208 18.19 -13.85 23.41
C GLU A 208 17.72 -12.65 24.24
N ARG A 209 17.36 -11.55 23.59
CA ARG A 209 16.96 -10.31 24.27
C ARG A 209 15.63 -10.40 25.01
N PHE A 210 14.71 -11.26 24.56
CA PHE A 210 13.36 -11.38 25.09
C PHE A 210 13.03 -12.81 25.55
N ALA A 211 14.07 -13.57 25.90
CA ALA A 211 13.97 -14.92 26.48
C ALA A 211 13.23 -14.92 27.82
#